data_AF-A0AB39XDA4-F1
#
_entry.id   AF-A0AB39XDA4-F1
#
_cell.length_a   1.000
_cell.length_b   1.000
_cell.length_c   1.000
_cell.angle_alpha   90.00
_cell.angle_beta   90.00
_cell.angle_gamma   90.00
#
_symmetry.space_group_name_H-M   'P 1'
#
loop_
_entity.id
_entity.type
_entity.pdbx_description
1 polymer ?
#
loop_
_entity_poly.entity_id
_entity_poly.type
_entity_poly.pdbx_seq_one_letter_code
_entity_poly.pdbx_strand_id
1 'polypeptide(L)'
;MLDFSAVRAYLEAGYFLAGILVTFGLFLAYRQLSLLRLDINLRNERAAKEKAITACERYLKSYVRKAGALYDARKNSNLPEYDGLIGNFTRASIPTIFLASATQKLLLETALPALNELESIAASFRTGVADEWTGFEIIGRTFCSTVEHHYDLIACCREKQPHSYWSGIVGLYGIWSPRLTKAEMKFERDHLDQRISSLKDSGITPVGVNRV
;
A
#
# COMPACT_ATOMS: atom_id res chain seq x y z
N MET A 1 -80.31 -9.99 8.31
CA MET A 1 -79.20 -9.62 9.23
C MET A 1 -77.98 -10.40 8.77
N LEU A 2 -76.95 -9.72 8.26
CA LEU A 2 -75.66 -10.38 8.02
C LEU A 2 -75.12 -10.86 9.37
N ASP A 3 -74.75 -12.13 9.43
CA ASP A 3 -74.23 -12.74 10.65
C ASP A 3 -72.85 -12.12 10.94
N PHE A 4 -72.74 -11.35 12.03
CA PHE A 4 -71.53 -10.62 12.40
C PHE A 4 -70.31 -11.55 12.55
N SER A 5 -70.58 -12.81 12.91
CA SER A 5 -69.59 -13.89 12.99
C SER A 5 -68.89 -14.16 11.64
N ALA A 6 -69.65 -14.17 10.54
CA ALA A 6 -69.11 -14.42 9.20
C ALA A 6 -68.19 -13.29 8.74
N VAL A 7 -68.59 -12.03 8.97
CA VAL A 7 -67.76 -10.85 8.62
C VAL A 7 -66.44 -10.86 9.38
N ARG A 8 -66.47 -11.18 10.68
CA ARG A 8 -65.26 -11.30 11.51
C ARG A 8 -64.31 -12.36 10.98
N ALA A 9 -64.81 -13.54 10.59
CA ALA A 9 -63.97 -14.61 10.07
C ALA A 9 -63.23 -14.21 8.78
N TYR A 10 -63.90 -13.51 7.86
CA TYR A 10 -63.24 -13.00 6.65
C TYR A 10 -62.17 -11.95 6.95
N LEU A 11 -62.42 -11.06 7.92
CA LEU A 11 -61.43 -10.06 8.34
C LEU A 11 -60.21 -10.68 8.99
N GLU A 12 -60.40 -11.69 9.86
CA GLU A 12 -59.30 -12.44 10.48
C GLU A 12 -58.46 -13.17 9.42
N ALA A 13 -59.10 -13.85 8.46
CA ALA A 13 -58.41 -14.48 7.34
C ALA A 13 -57.60 -13.48 6.49
N GLY A 14 -58.19 -12.31 6.20
CA GLY A 14 -57.51 -11.22 5.49
C GLY A 14 -56.31 -10.68 6.25
N TYR A 15 -56.42 -10.53 7.58
CA TYR A 15 -55.32 -10.09 8.45
C TYR A 15 -54.16 -11.09 8.45
N PHE A 16 -54.44 -12.39 8.57
CA PHE A 16 -53.40 -13.43 8.49
C PHE A 16 -52.72 -13.46 7.12
N LEU A 17 -53.49 -13.34 6.03
CA LEU A 17 -52.95 -13.28 4.68
C LEU A 17 -52.05 -12.04 4.49
N ALA A 18 -52.48 -10.88 4.99
CA ALA A 18 -51.67 -9.67 4.98
C ALA A 18 -50.36 -9.85 5.76
N GLY A 19 -50.41 -10.50 6.93
CA GLY A 19 -49.21 -10.81 7.73
C GLY A 19 -48.20 -11.69 6.99
N ILE A 20 -48.67 -12.73 6.29
CA ILE A 20 -47.82 -13.60 5.46
C ILE A 20 -47.19 -12.80 4.31
N LEU A 21 -48.00 -11.99 3.61
CA LEU A 21 -47.54 -11.16 2.50
C LEU A 21 -46.49 -10.12 2.94
N VAL A 22 -46.71 -9.46 4.08
CA VAL A 22 -45.75 -8.51 4.67
C VAL A 22 -44.46 -9.23 5.04
N THR A 23 -44.55 -10.38 5.71
CA THR A 23 -43.36 -11.16 6.11
C THR A 23 -42.56 -11.61 4.89
N PHE A 24 -43.24 -12.10 3.85
CA PHE A 24 -42.62 -12.49 2.59
C PHE A 24 -42.00 -11.29 1.86
N GLY A 25 -42.68 -10.14 1.84
CA GLY A 25 -42.16 -8.89 1.28
C GLY A 25 -40.90 -8.42 1.99
N LEU A 26 -40.88 -8.45 3.32
CA LEU A 26 -39.69 -8.14 4.13
C LEU A 26 -38.53 -9.08 3.84
N PHE A 27 -38.81 -10.39 3.71
CA PHE A 27 -37.80 -11.37 3.34
C PHE A 27 -37.18 -11.09 1.97
N LEU A 28 -37.99 -10.77 0.96
CA LEU A 28 -37.50 -10.40 -0.37
C LEU A 28 -36.67 -9.10 -0.34
N ALA A 29 -37.15 -8.08 0.38
CA ALA A 29 -36.44 -6.81 0.53
C ALA A 29 -35.07 -6.99 1.20
N TYR A 30 -34.98 -7.84 2.23
CA TYR A 30 -33.73 -8.18 2.89
C TYR A 30 -32.73 -8.84 1.92
N ARG A 31 -33.19 -9.81 1.11
CA ARG A 31 -32.34 -10.45 0.10
C ARG A 31 -31.85 -9.46 -0.95
N GLN A 32 -32.71 -8.55 -1.42
CA GLN A 32 -32.33 -7.51 -2.38
C GLN A 32 -31.29 -6.56 -1.79
N LEU A 33 -31.45 -6.13 -0.53
CA LEU A 33 -30.47 -5.28 0.16
C LEU A 33 -29.10 -5.97 0.30
N SER A 34 -29.09 -7.27 0.59
CA SER A 34 -27.85 -8.05 0.66
C SER A 34 -27.14 -8.13 -0.69
N LEU A 35 -27.87 -8.36 -1.78
CA LEU A 35 -27.30 -8.40 -3.14
C LEU A 35 -26.77 -7.03 -3.56
N LEU A 36 -27.49 -5.95 -3.22
CA LEU A 36 -27.06 -4.59 -3.53
C LEU A 36 -25.77 -4.21 -2.79
N ARG A 37 -25.62 -4.61 -1.52
CA ARG A 37 -24.36 -4.42 -0.77
C ARG A 37 -23.19 -5.17 -1.42
N LEU A 38 -23.42 -6.40 -1.88
CA LEU A 38 -22.40 -7.18 -2.58
C LEU A 38 -21.98 -6.49 -3.89
N ASP A 39 -22.93 -6.03 -4.70
CA ASP A 39 -22.65 -5.32 -5.95
C ASP A 39 -21.88 -4.00 -5.70
N ILE A 40 -22.27 -3.21 -4.70
CA ILE A 40 -21.53 -2.00 -4.30
C ILE A 40 -20.09 -2.33 -3.92
N ASN A 41 -19.88 -3.37 -3.11
CA ASN A 41 -18.53 -3.76 -2.70
C ASN A 41 -17.67 -4.19 -3.88
N LEU A 42 -18.21 -5.01 -4.79
CA LEU A 42 -17.50 -5.45 -6.00
C LEU A 42 -17.15 -4.28 -6.93
N ARG A 43 -18.07 -3.32 -7.11
CA ARG A 43 -17.80 -2.12 -7.90
C ARG A 43 -16.74 -1.24 -7.26
N ASN A 44 -16.78 -1.05 -5.95
CA ASN A 44 -15.78 -0.30 -5.21
C ASN A 44 -14.40 -0.96 -5.30
N GLU A 45 -14.32 -2.28 -5.12
CA GLU A 45 -13.06 -3.03 -5.25
C GLU A 45 -12.47 -2.89 -6.65
N ARG A 46 -13.30 -3.06 -7.69
CA ARG A 46 -12.87 -2.87 -9.08
C ARG A 46 -12.38 -1.45 -9.33
N ALA A 47 -13.12 -0.44 -8.87
CA ALA A 47 -12.74 0.95 -9.03
C ALA A 47 -11.41 1.25 -8.31
N ALA A 48 -11.20 0.72 -7.10
CA ALA A 48 -9.94 0.88 -6.37
C ALA A 48 -8.76 0.26 -7.12
N LYS A 49 -8.93 -0.93 -7.70
CA LYS A 49 -7.90 -1.60 -8.53
C LYS A 49 -7.60 -0.82 -9.82
N GLU A 50 -8.62 -0.33 -10.52
CA GLU A 50 -8.43 0.52 -11.70
C GLU A 50 -7.69 1.83 -11.35
N LYS A 51 -7.99 2.43 -10.19
CA LYS A 51 -7.25 3.60 -9.67
C LYS A 51 -5.81 3.27 -9.29
N ALA A 52 -5.55 2.10 -8.71
CA ALA A 52 -4.18 1.65 -8.44
C ALA A 52 -3.37 1.54 -9.73
N ILE A 53 -3.92 0.89 -10.76
CA ILE A 53 -3.26 0.78 -12.07
C ILE A 53 -3.00 2.16 -12.67
N THR A 54 -3.97 3.08 -12.60
CA THR A 54 -3.81 4.46 -13.08
C THR A 54 -2.70 5.20 -12.34
N ALA A 55 -2.60 5.03 -11.01
CA ALA A 55 -1.56 5.64 -10.18
C ALA A 55 -0.18 5.05 -10.50
N CYS A 56 -0.08 3.74 -10.72
CA CYS A 56 1.14 3.06 -11.17
C CYS A 56 1.57 3.50 -12.57
N GLU A 57 0.63 3.66 -13.51
CA GLU A 57 0.91 4.19 -14.83
C GLU A 57 1.44 5.62 -14.75
N ARG A 58 0.83 6.47 -13.91
CA ARG A 58 1.30 7.83 -13.64
C ARG A 58 2.71 7.83 -13.04
N TYR A 59 3.00 6.91 -12.12
CA TYR A 59 4.35 6.73 -11.59
C TYR A 59 5.36 6.43 -12.72
N LEU A 60 5.07 5.41 -13.53
CA LEU A 60 5.99 4.94 -14.57
C LEU A 60 6.17 5.94 -15.72
N LYS A 61 5.12 6.70 -16.09
CA LYS A 61 5.19 7.65 -17.21
C LYS A 61 5.59 9.07 -16.79
N SER A 62 5.00 9.59 -15.72
CA SER A 62 5.17 10.98 -15.30
C SER A 62 6.30 11.12 -14.28
N TYR A 63 6.26 10.35 -13.19
CA TYR A 63 7.23 10.47 -12.12
C TYR A 63 8.63 10.05 -12.58
N VAL A 64 8.79 8.89 -13.23
CA VAL A 64 10.11 8.41 -13.70
C VAL A 64 10.80 9.44 -14.61
N ARG A 65 10.07 10.09 -15.51
CA ARG A 65 10.61 11.15 -16.37
C ARG A 65 11.10 12.36 -15.56
N LYS A 66 10.32 12.80 -14.56
CA LYS A 66 10.71 13.91 -13.66
C LYS A 66 11.91 13.52 -12.79
N ALA A 67 11.95 12.28 -12.31
CA ALA A 67 13.06 11.74 -11.53
C ALA A 67 14.35 11.69 -12.36
N GLY A 68 14.29 11.33 -13.65
CA GLY A 68 15.43 11.41 -14.56
C GLY A 68 15.98 12.82 -14.70
N ALA A 69 15.11 13.81 -14.94
CA ALA A 69 15.52 15.22 -15.01
C ALA A 69 16.12 15.73 -13.69
N LEU A 70 15.60 15.28 -12.55
CA LEU A 70 16.17 15.58 -11.24
C LEU A 70 17.55 14.94 -11.06
N TYR A 71 17.71 13.69 -11.48
CA TYR A 71 18.98 12.98 -11.42
C TYR A 71 20.05 13.69 -12.27
N ASP A 72 19.73 14.06 -13.51
CA ASP A 72 20.64 14.80 -14.39
C ASP A 72 21.04 16.16 -13.79
N ALA A 73 20.07 16.90 -13.23
CA ALA A 73 20.33 18.17 -12.56
C ALA A 73 21.25 18.04 -11.33
N ARG A 74 21.06 16.99 -10.52
CA ARG A 74 21.94 16.69 -9.37
C ARG A 74 23.34 16.35 -9.81
N LYS A 75 23.47 15.48 -10.82
CA LYS A 75 24.76 15.07 -11.38
C LYS A 75 25.53 16.26 -11.93
N ASN A 76 24.86 17.14 -12.67
CA ASN A 76 25.48 18.37 -13.22
C ASN A 76 25.93 19.35 -12.12
N SER A 77 25.31 19.29 -10.94
CA SER A 77 25.63 20.15 -9.79
C SER A 77 26.69 19.56 -8.84
N ASN A 78 27.17 18.32 -9.09
CA ASN A 78 28.14 17.60 -8.24
C ASN A 78 27.76 17.59 -6.74
N LEU A 79 26.47 17.47 -6.42
CA LEU A 79 25.99 17.48 -5.04
C LEU A 79 26.19 16.08 -4.41
N PRO A 80 26.71 15.99 -3.17
CA PRO A 80 26.95 14.71 -2.52
C PRO A 80 25.63 13.95 -2.28
N GLU A 81 25.62 12.64 -2.51
CA GLU A 81 24.48 11.78 -2.20
C GLU A 81 24.48 11.39 -0.71
N TYR A 82 23.30 11.15 -0.15
CA TYR A 82 23.16 10.64 1.20
C TYR A 82 23.16 9.12 1.16
N ASP A 83 24.13 8.50 1.83
CA ASP A 83 24.34 7.04 1.93
C ASP A 83 24.13 6.51 3.36
N GLY A 84 23.67 7.37 4.27
CA GLY A 84 23.45 7.01 5.66
C GLY A 84 22.17 6.20 5.91
N LEU A 85 21.97 5.82 7.17
CA LEU A 85 20.79 5.07 7.59
C LEU A 85 19.50 5.92 7.46
N ILE A 86 18.41 5.26 7.08
CA ILE A 86 17.09 5.87 6.97
C ILE A 86 16.48 5.97 8.36
N GLY A 87 16.24 7.20 8.81
CA GLY A 87 15.62 7.51 10.09
C GLY A 87 14.12 7.78 10.01
N ASN A 88 13.60 8.57 10.94
CA ASN A 88 12.18 8.89 11.09
C ASN A 88 11.68 10.01 10.17
N PHE A 89 12.38 10.30 9.07
CA PHE A 89 12.09 11.39 8.15
C PHE A 89 11.93 12.75 8.85
N THR A 90 12.84 13.07 9.78
CA THR A 90 12.93 14.39 10.42
C THR A 90 14.26 15.05 10.10
N ARG A 91 14.32 16.38 10.15
CA ARG A 91 15.59 17.09 9.94
C ARG A 91 16.70 16.66 10.90
N ALA A 92 16.35 16.23 12.11
CA ALA A 92 17.30 15.76 13.12
C ALA A 92 17.91 14.38 12.79
N SER A 93 17.30 13.61 11.89
CA SER A 93 17.81 12.30 11.48
C SER A 93 18.76 12.37 10.28
N ILE A 94 19.19 13.57 9.89
CA ILE A 94 20.23 13.80 8.88
C ILE A 94 21.43 14.48 9.56
N PRO A 95 22.68 14.00 9.34
CA PRO A 95 23.88 14.68 9.80
C PRO A 95 23.99 16.10 9.21
N THR A 96 24.50 17.04 10.00
CA THR A 96 24.59 18.47 9.61
C THR A 96 25.36 18.70 8.30
N ILE A 97 26.36 17.86 7.99
CA ILE A 97 27.15 17.92 6.75
C ILE A 97 26.29 17.77 5.48
N PHE A 98 25.17 17.03 5.55
CA PHE A 98 24.30 16.79 4.41
C PHE A 98 23.14 17.80 4.33
N LEU A 99 22.86 18.56 5.39
CA LEU A 99 21.76 19.54 5.39
C LEU A 99 21.97 20.67 4.37
N ALA A 100 23.22 21.14 4.22
CA ALA A 100 23.55 22.16 3.22
C ALA A 100 23.31 21.64 1.80
N SER A 101 23.75 20.41 1.52
CA SER A 101 23.53 19.76 0.23
C SER A 101 22.04 19.48 -0.03
N ALA A 102 21.29 18.98 0.95
CA ALA A 102 19.86 18.75 0.84
C ALA A 102 19.10 20.04 0.52
N THR A 103 19.49 21.15 1.15
CA THR A 103 18.93 22.48 0.86
C THR A 103 19.24 22.91 -0.59
N GLN A 104 20.47 22.74 -1.05
CA GLN A 104 20.84 23.04 -2.44
C GLN A 104 20.10 22.17 -3.47
N LYS A 105 19.94 20.87 -3.18
CA LYS A 105 19.16 19.94 -4.01
C LYS A 105 17.69 20.33 -4.08
N LEU A 106 17.12 20.86 -3.00
CA LEU A 106 15.73 21.34 -2.98
C LEU A 106 15.54 22.57 -3.88
N LEU A 107 16.57 23.41 -4.01
CA LEU A 107 16.56 24.58 -4.88
C LEU A 107 16.66 24.23 -6.38
N LEU A 108 16.93 22.97 -6.73
CA LEU A 108 16.84 22.51 -8.11
C LEU A 108 15.39 22.61 -8.56
N GLU A 109 15.14 23.31 -9.67
CA GLU A 109 13.79 23.52 -10.23
C GLU A 109 13.05 22.20 -10.51
N THR A 110 13.79 21.12 -10.74
CA THR A 110 13.27 19.77 -11.02
C THR A 110 12.87 18.98 -9.77
N ALA A 111 13.33 19.37 -8.57
CA ALA A 111 13.12 18.60 -7.34
C ALA A 111 11.66 18.65 -6.86
N LEU A 112 11.10 19.85 -6.71
CA LEU A 112 9.72 20.02 -6.22
C LEU A 112 8.68 19.36 -7.13
N PRO A 113 8.73 19.50 -8.48
CA PRO A 113 7.78 18.81 -9.36
C PRO A 113 7.84 17.29 -9.25
N ALA A 114 9.03 16.70 -9.05
CA ALA A 114 9.18 15.26 -8.89
C ALA A 114 8.57 14.79 -7.56
N LEU A 115 8.91 15.44 -6.45
CA LEU A 115 8.40 15.10 -5.12
C LEU A 115 6.88 15.31 -4.99
N ASN A 116 6.34 16.38 -5.60
CA ASN A 116 4.89 16.62 -5.60
C ASN A 116 4.13 15.56 -6.41
N GLU A 117 4.69 15.10 -7.53
CA GLU A 117 4.12 14.00 -8.30
C GLU A 117 4.11 12.70 -7.48
N LEU A 118 5.23 12.41 -6.82
CA LEU A 118 5.37 11.25 -5.95
C LEU A 118 4.39 11.30 -4.76
N GLU A 119 4.21 12.47 -4.14
CA GLU A 119 3.25 12.69 -3.06
C GLU A 119 1.82 12.50 -3.52
N SER A 120 1.47 12.99 -4.72
CA SER A 120 0.13 12.79 -5.28
C SER A 120 -0.17 11.31 -5.51
N ILE A 121 0.81 10.54 -6.00
CA ILE A 121 0.68 9.08 -6.16
C ILE A 121 0.57 8.40 -4.79
N ALA A 122 1.47 8.71 -3.86
CA ALA A 122 1.48 8.09 -2.54
C ALA A 122 0.19 8.36 -1.74
N ALA A 123 -0.34 9.59 -1.84
CA ALA A 123 -1.61 9.97 -1.23
C ALA A 123 -2.79 9.12 -1.74
N SER A 124 -2.79 8.74 -3.03
CA SER A 124 -3.88 7.92 -3.60
C SER A 124 -3.98 6.53 -2.95
N PHE A 125 -2.83 5.90 -2.65
CA PHE A 125 -2.77 4.63 -1.94
C PHE A 125 -3.04 4.81 -0.44
N ARG A 126 -2.41 5.80 0.19
CA ARG A 126 -2.54 6.02 1.64
C ARG A 126 -3.97 6.36 2.07
N THR A 127 -4.74 7.04 1.22
CA THR A 127 -6.15 7.37 1.49
C THR A 127 -7.12 6.23 1.21
N GLY A 128 -6.66 5.12 0.60
CA GLY A 128 -7.50 3.99 0.22
C GLY A 128 -8.35 4.22 -1.05
N VAL A 129 -8.10 5.31 -1.79
CA VAL A 129 -8.75 5.56 -3.09
C VAL A 129 -8.25 4.56 -4.14
N ALA A 130 -6.95 4.25 -4.10
CA ALA A 130 -6.31 3.22 -4.90
C ALA A 130 -6.06 1.98 -4.04
N ASP A 131 -6.25 0.79 -4.62
CA ASP A 131 -5.89 -0.46 -3.97
C ASP A 131 -4.37 -0.54 -3.74
N GLU A 132 -3.99 -0.49 -2.47
CA GLU A 132 -2.59 -0.44 -2.04
C GLU A 132 -1.82 -1.72 -2.41
N TRP A 133 -2.47 -2.88 -2.32
CA TRP A 133 -1.84 -4.17 -2.61
C TRP A 133 -1.44 -4.30 -4.08
N THR A 134 -2.39 -4.01 -4.99
CA THR A 134 -2.11 -3.94 -6.43
C THR A 134 -0.98 -2.95 -6.72
N GLY A 135 -0.97 -1.79 -6.06
CA GLY A 135 0.09 -0.80 -6.22
C GLY A 135 1.48 -1.31 -5.78
N PHE A 136 1.54 -1.97 -4.62
CA PHE A 136 2.77 -2.53 -4.08
C PHE A 136 3.39 -3.59 -5.00
N GLU A 137 2.57 -4.45 -5.61
CA GLU A 137 3.07 -5.47 -6.54
C GLU A 137 3.69 -4.86 -7.81
N ILE A 138 3.17 -3.73 -8.30
CA ILE A 138 3.64 -3.11 -9.54
C ILE A 138 4.85 -2.20 -9.30
N ILE A 139 4.79 -1.31 -8.30
CA ILE A 139 5.82 -0.27 -8.08
C ILE A 139 6.46 -0.29 -6.69
N GLY A 140 6.11 -1.24 -5.80
CA GLY A 140 6.52 -1.20 -4.39
C GLY A 140 8.03 -1.10 -4.17
N ARG A 141 8.81 -1.92 -4.90
CA ARG A 141 10.27 -1.93 -4.81
C ARG A 141 10.90 -0.63 -5.31
N THR A 142 10.50 -0.17 -6.50
CA THR A 142 11.07 1.05 -7.09
C THR A 142 10.65 2.30 -6.31
N PHE A 143 9.44 2.31 -5.76
CA PHE A 143 8.98 3.37 -4.86
C PHE A 143 9.81 3.43 -3.58
N CYS A 144 10.01 2.30 -2.88
CA CYS A 144 10.80 2.31 -1.63
C CYS A 144 12.23 2.80 -1.87
N SER A 145 12.91 2.26 -2.89
CA SER A 145 14.26 2.68 -3.28
C SER A 145 14.32 4.17 -3.66
N THR A 146 13.29 4.67 -4.35
CA THR A 146 13.17 6.09 -4.69
C THR A 146 13.06 6.98 -3.46
N VAL A 147 12.22 6.59 -2.50
CA VAL A 147 12.02 7.35 -1.26
C VAL A 147 13.31 7.37 -0.44
N GLU A 148 14.05 6.26 -0.39
CA GLU A 148 15.36 6.18 0.27
C GLU A 148 16.39 7.09 -0.39
N HIS A 149 16.44 7.10 -1.72
CA HIS A 149 17.33 7.99 -2.50
C HIS A 149 16.93 9.48 -2.40
N HIS A 150 15.73 9.79 -1.91
CA HIS A 150 15.27 11.16 -1.66
C HIS A 150 15.07 11.46 -0.18
N TYR A 151 15.56 10.58 0.69
CA TYR A 151 15.37 10.68 2.13
C TYR A 151 15.88 12.01 2.68
N ASP A 152 17.06 12.45 2.25
CA ASP A 152 17.67 13.71 2.70
C ASP A 152 16.81 14.93 2.36
N LEU A 153 16.24 14.99 1.17
CA LEU A 153 15.28 16.04 0.80
C LEU A 153 14.02 15.95 1.65
N ILE A 154 13.46 14.74 1.76
CA ILE A 154 12.19 14.51 2.44
C ILE A 154 12.29 14.90 3.92
N ALA A 155 13.36 14.48 4.60
CA ALA A 155 13.60 14.82 5.99
C ALA A 155 13.97 16.29 6.20
N CYS A 156 14.69 16.93 5.26
CA CYS A 156 15.12 18.33 5.40
C CYS A 156 13.93 19.31 5.48
N CYS A 157 12.85 19.08 4.71
CA CYS A 157 11.68 19.96 4.74
C CYS A 157 10.61 19.54 5.75
N ARG A 158 10.77 18.38 6.40
CA ARG A 158 9.81 17.92 7.41
C ARG A 158 10.17 18.49 8.78
N GLU A 159 9.34 19.44 9.21
CA GLU A 159 9.29 19.91 10.59
C GLU A 159 8.28 19.09 11.42
N LYS A 160 8.45 19.12 12.74
CA LYS A 160 7.48 18.58 13.71
C LYS A 160 6.24 19.49 13.74
N GLN A 161 5.41 19.40 12.71
CA GLN A 161 4.17 20.15 12.59
C GLN A 161 2.98 19.20 12.34
N PRO A 162 1.74 19.59 12.69
CA PRO A 162 0.54 18.74 12.49
C PRO A 162 0.30 18.34 11.02
N HIS A 163 0.78 19.14 10.08
CA HIS A 163 0.67 18.91 8.64
C HIS A 163 2.04 18.91 7.97
N SER A 164 2.90 17.96 8.35
CA SER A 164 4.21 17.81 7.72
C SER A 164 4.09 17.55 6.21
N TYR A 165 4.93 18.22 5.43
CA TYR A 165 5.09 17.95 4.00
C TYR A 165 5.36 16.47 3.73
N TRP A 166 4.87 16.00 2.58
CA TRP A 166 5.14 14.65 2.07
C TRP A 166 4.70 13.53 2.99
N SER A 167 3.61 13.75 3.73
CA SER A 167 3.08 12.76 4.67
C SER A 167 2.57 11.52 3.94
N GLY A 168 2.07 11.65 2.71
CA GLY A 168 1.68 10.55 1.83
C GLY A 168 2.84 9.61 1.57
N ILE A 169 3.97 10.15 1.12
CA ILE A 169 5.20 9.40 0.84
C ILE A 169 5.68 8.65 2.08
N VAL A 170 5.87 9.36 3.19
CA VAL A 170 6.39 8.76 4.43
C VAL A 170 5.45 7.70 4.98
N GLY A 171 4.14 7.97 4.96
CA GLY A 171 3.12 7.03 5.42
C GLY A 171 3.09 5.76 4.58
N LEU A 172 3.14 5.89 3.25
CA LEU A 172 3.16 4.74 2.35
C LEU A 172 4.46 3.94 2.47
N TYR A 173 5.61 4.63 2.56
CA TYR A 173 6.91 3.99 2.78
C TYR A 173 6.94 3.18 4.08
N GLY A 174 6.37 3.72 5.17
CA GLY A 174 6.27 2.99 6.44
C GLY A 174 5.44 1.70 6.37
N ILE A 175 4.55 1.58 5.38
CA ILE A 175 3.76 0.36 5.12
C ILE A 175 4.53 -0.59 4.18
N TRP A 176 5.13 -0.04 3.11
CA TRP A 176 5.75 -0.82 2.03
C TRP A 176 7.15 -1.32 2.38
N SER A 177 7.97 -0.53 3.06
CA SER A 177 9.36 -0.90 3.39
C SER A 177 9.44 -2.16 4.25
N PRO A 178 8.71 -2.30 5.39
CA PRO A 178 8.73 -3.54 6.18
C PRO A 178 8.22 -4.76 5.39
N ARG A 179 7.26 -4.54 4.48
CA ARG A 179 6.73 -5.61 3.63
C ARG A 179 7.76 -6.10 2.63
N LEU A 180 8.51 -5.19 2.02
CA LEU A 180 9.60 -5.49 1.11
C LEU A 180 10.72 -6.25 1.83
N THR A 181 11.17 -5.74 2.99
CA THR A 181 12.18 -6.40 3.82
C THR A 181 11.74 -7.81 4.22
N LYS A 182 10.47 -7.99 4.62
CA LYS A 182 9.93 -9.32 4.96
C LYS A 182 9.92 -10.26 3.75
N ALA A 183 9.62 -9.76 2.55
CA ALA A 183 9.64 -10.55 1.33
C ALA A 183 11.07 -10.98 0.96
N GLU A 184 12.04 -10.07 1.11
CA GLU A 184 13.47 -10.33 0.86
C GLU A 184 14.03 -11.36 1.86
N MET A 185 13.76 -11.19 3.16
CA MET A 185 14.18 -12.16 4.19
C MET A 185 13.60 -13.56 3.96
N LYS A 186 12.35 -13.66 3.50
CA LYS A 186 11.75 -14.95 3.15
C LYS A 186 12.46 -15.59 1.96
N PHE A 187 12.72 -14.81 0.92
CA PHE A 187 13.43 -15.28 -0.26
C PHE A 187 14.85 -15.78 0.10
N GLU A 188 15.59 -15.01 0.91
CA GLU A 188 16.92 -15.40 1.38
C GLU A 188 16.89 -16.68 2.22
N ARG A 189 15.93 -16.79 3.14
CA ARG A 189 15.72 -18.01 3.94
C ARG A 189 15.45 -19.21 3.05
N ASP A 190 14.50 -19.11 2.13
CA ASP A 190 14.12 -20.23 1.27
C ASP A 190 15.30 -20.68 0.38
N HIS A 191 16.13 -19.73 -0.06
CA HIS A 191 17.36 -20.02 -0.80
C HIS A 191 18.46 -20.65 0.09
N LEU A 192 18.60 -20.23 1.35
CA LEU A 192 19.50 -20.86 2.32
C LEU A 192 19.06 -22.30 2.64
N ASP A 193 17.76 -22.53 2.82
CA ASP A 193 17.20 -23.86 3.08
C ASP A 193 17.45 -24.80 1.89
N GLN A 194 17.29 -24.31 0.66
CA GLN A 194 17.65 -25.05 -0.55
C GLN A 194 19.15 -25.41 -0.56
N ARG A 195 20.03 -24.46 -0.23
CA ARG A 195 21.48 -24.72 -0.15
C ARG A 195 21.82 -25.76 0.91
N ILE A 196 21.23 -25.66 2.11
CA ILE A 196 21.43 -26.63 3.20
C ILE A 196 21.00 -28.02 2.74
N SER A 197 19.84 -28.15 2.10
CA SER A 197 19.35 -29.45 1.60
C SER A 197 20.23 -30.07 0.51
N SER A 198 21.02 -29.26 -0.20
CA SER A 198 21.95 -29.73 -1.24
C SER A 198 23.30 -30.21 -0.70
N LEU A 199 23.66 -29.82 0.53
CA LEU A 199 24.88 -30.26 1.18
C LEU A 199 24.69 -31.69 1.69
N LYS A 200 25.54 -32.62 1.24
CA LYS A 200 25.56 -33.99 1.76
C LYS A 200 26.29 -34.01 3.10
N ASP A 201 25.60 -34.41 4.17
CA ASP A 201 26.21 -34.72 5.45
C ASP A 201 27.10 -35.96 5.30
N SER A 202 28.40 -35.72 5.11
CA SER A 202 29.39 -36.79 5.17
C SER A 202 29.84 -36.94 6.62
N GLY A 203 29.23 -37.89 7.33
CA GLY A 203 29.73 -38.32 8.63
C GLY A 203 31.12 -38.91 8.49
N ILE A 204 32.07 -38.45 9.30
CA ILE A 204 33.38 -39.11 9.41
C ILE A 204 33.15 -40.42 10.16
N THR A 205 33.28 -41.54 9.47
CA THR A 205 33.23 -42.86 10.13
C THR A 205 34.41 -42.96 11.10
N PRO A 206 34.18 -43.16 12.41
CA PRO A 206 35.27 -43.28 13.37
C PRO A 206 36.13 -44.51 13.06
N VAL A 207 37.45 -44.31 13.02
CA VAL A 207 38.44 -45.36 12.77
C VAL A 207 38.42 -46.35 13.95
N GLY A 208 37.85 -47.54 13.74
CA GLY A 208 37.84 -48.62 14.73
C GLY A 208 36.56 -49.46 14.85
N VAL A 209 35.48 -49.14 14.11
CA VAL A 209 34.19 -49.85 14.23
C VAL A 209 34.07 -51.11 13.35
N ASN A 210 35.07 -51.45 12.53
CA ASN A 210 35.13 -52.79 11.92
C ASN A 210 35.64 -53.80 12.96
N ARG A 211 34.75 -54.24 13.86
CA ARG A 211 34.90 -55.52 14.55
C ARG A 211 34.07 -56.57 13.81
N VAL A 212 34.81 -57.60 13.38
CA VAL A 212 34.45 -58.91 12.83
C VAL A 212 33.04 -59.38 13.18
#